data_AF-A0A0S8AFV8-F1
#
_entry.id   AF-A0A0S8AFV8-F1
#
_cell.length_a   1.000
_cell.length_b   1.000
_cell.length_c   1.000
_cell.angle_alpha   90.00
_cell.angle_beta   90.00
_cell.angle_gamma   90.00
#
_symmetry.space_group_name_H-M   'P 1'
#
loop_
_entity.id
_entity.type
_entity.pdbx_description
1 polymer ?
#
loop_
_entity_poly.entity_id
_entity_poly.type
_entity_poly.pdbx_seq_one_letter_code
_entity_poly.pdbx_strand_id
1 'polypeptide(L)'
;MKSFAKCIAIIPMLACVLATACGSGERAQSTATLSDEQVQDIVRRSYQYVAMYNVNNKFAQVQGGWNTLVADTRLKDHTMRTIARPNNDTFYVSGLLDLRHDPVILEIPAFDSKYVSLMITGYDHYVSIPMSTRQGDFRTPERILIYSARTEGYDGEPVEGIDRLFEATGDFVSAVFRIMPHANEPERLARVREQAQRVALVTLSTTRRSMPTMRTTRQCSRRTSRLGSSRASCTTPRRSQPSMARGSGRPPRRCRGSGWKECWTNRIWRGSSRSCSSRRGRRT
;
A
#
# COMPACT_ATOMS: atom_id res chain seq x y z
N MET A 1 -63.19 -71.77 7.89
CA MET A 1 -62.55 -71.00 8.98
C MET A 1 -61.55 -70.02 8.36
N LYS A 2 -61.83 -68.71 8.51
CA LYS A 2 -60.94 -67.51 8.41
C LYS A 2 -59.98 -67.46 7.20
N SER A 3 -60.27 -66.80 6.07
CA SER A 3 -60.64 -65.39 5.78
C SER A 3 -59.49 -64.37 5.91
N PHE A 4 -59.50 -63.42 4.94
CA PHE A 4 -58.75 -62.15 4.77
C PHE A 4 -57.40 -62.21 4.02
N ALA A 5 -57.10 -61.39 3.00
CA ALA A 5 -57.84 -60.49 2.10
C ALA A 5 -56.82 -60.07 1.00
N LYS A 6 -57.05 -60.31 -0.30
CA LYS A 6 -57.46 -59.35 -1.36
C LYS A 6 -57.04 -57.87 -1.21
N CYS A 7 -56.26 -57.37 -2.19
CA CYS A 7 -56.29 -56.05 -2.88
C CYS A 7 -55.35 -56.20 -4.11
N ILE A 8 -55.77 -56.43 -5.36
CA ILE A 8 -56.51 -55.61 -6.36
C ILE A 8 -55.85 -54.27 -6.72
N ALA A 9 -55.37 -54.24 -7.99
CA ALA A 9 -55.20 -53.12 -8.95
C ALA A 9 -54.18 -52.00 -8.60
N ILE A 10 -53.42 -51.37 -9.51
CA ILE A 10 -53.78 -50.71 -10.79
C ILE A 10 -52.48 -50.51 -11.64
N ILE A 11 -52.54 -50.77 -12.96
CA ILE A 11 -51.65 -50.23 -14.03
C ILE A 11 -52.44 -49.01 -14.61
N PRO A 12 -51.90 -47.80 -14.95
CA PRO A 12 -50.88 -47.59 -16.02
C PRO A 12 -50.00 -46.30 -15.97
N MET A 13 -49.10 -46.18 -16.96
CA MET A 13 -48.72 -44.93 -17.67
C MET A 13 -47.92 -43.84 -16.92
N LEU A 14 -46.62 -43.70 -17.24
CA LEU A 14 -46.04 -42.41 -17.65
C LEU A 14 -44.67 -42.60 -18.35
N ALA A 15 -44.70 -42.54 -19.69
CA ALA A 15 -43.53 -42.18 -20.47
C ALA A 15 -43.27 -40.69 -20.26
N CYS A 16 -42.17 -40.31 -19.61
CA CYS A 16 -41.53 -39.01 -19.82
C CYS A 16 -40.23 -38.89 -19.02
N VAL A 17 -39.26 -38.23 -19.65
CA VAL A 17 -38.05 -37.63 -19.09
C VAL A 17 -36.88 -38.59 -18.78
N LEU A 18 -35.89 -38.59 -19.66
CA LEU A 18 -34.60 -37.90 -19.43
C LEU A 18 -33.71 -38.07 -20.68
N ALA A 19 -34.05 -37.32 -21.72
CA ALA A 19 -33.04 -36.88 -22.68
C ALA A 19 -32.22 -35.78 -21.99
N THR A 20 -31.21 -36.19 -21.23
CA THR A 20 -30.24 -35.25 -20.67
C THR A 20 -29.32 -34.84 -21.81
N ALA A 21 -29.70 -33.74 -22.45
CA ALA A 21 -28.99 -33.09 -23.51
C ALA A 21 -27.52 -32.88 -23.13
N CYS A 22 -26.61 -33.30 -24.03
CA CYS A 22 -25.30 -32.69 -24.20
C CYS A 22 -25.50 -31.21 -24.58
N GLY A 23 -25.75 -30.37 -23.60
CA GLY A 23 -25.64 -28.93 -23.71
C GLY A 23 -24.22 -28.53 -23.31
N SER A 24 -23.29 -28.53 -24.27
CA SER A 24 -22.11 -27.68 -24.21
C SER A 24 -22.59 -26.24 -24.25
N GLY A 25 -23.01 -25.74 -23.09
CA GLY A 25 -23.36 -24.34 -22.89
C GLY A 25 -22.09 -23.50 -22.90
N GLU A 26 -21.59 -23.20 -24.09
CA GLU A 26 -20.81 -21.97 -24.28
C GLU A 26 -21.71 -20.82 -23.84
N ARG A 27 -21.42 -20.23 -22.68
CA ARG A 27 -21.95 -18.91 -22.34
C ARG A 27 -21.40 -17.96 -23.40
N ALA A 28 -22.17 -17.74 -24.46
CA ALA A 28 -22.00 -16.58 -25.32
C ALA A 28 -22.06 -15.36 -24.39
N GLN A 29 -20.90 -14.76 -24.11
CA GLN A 29 -20.86 -13.46 -23.47
C GLN A 29 -21.56 -12.50 -24.42
N SER A 30 -22.81 -12.15 -24.11
CA SER A 30 -23.50 -11.09 -24.82
C SER A 30 -22.70 -9.81 -24.57
N THR A 31 -21.90 -9.38 -25.54
CA THR A 31 -21.30 -8.06 -25.53
C THR A 31 -22.45 -7.05 -25.54
N ALA A 32 -22.69 -6.40 -24.40
CA ALA A 32 -23.71 -5.37 -24.31
C ALA A 32 -23.31 -4.21 -25.24
N THR A 33 -24.09 -4.00 -26.30
CA THR A 33 -23.91 -2.85 -27.18
C THR A 33 -24.42 -1.60 -26.45
N LEU A 34 -23.51 -0.67 -26.14
CA LEU A 34 -23.85 0.59 -25.48
C LEU A 34 -24.45 1.57 -26.51
N SER A 35 -25.47 2.33 -26.11
CA SER A 35 -25.98 3.44 -26.93
C SER A 35 -25.02 4.63 -26.90
N ASP A 36 -25.14 5.52 -27.90
CA ASP A 36 -24.34 6.75 -27.96
C ASP A 36 -24.49 7.61 -26.70
N GLU A 37 -25.70 7.68 -26.13
CA GLU A 37 -25.98 8.39 -24.88
C GLU A 37 -25.24 7.77 -23.68
N GLN A 38 -25.22 6.43 -23.58
CA GLN A 38 -24.49 5.72 -22.53
C GLN A 38 -22.98 5.93 -22.65
N VAL A 39 -22.45 5.88 -23.87
CA VAL A 39 -21.04 6.17 -24.15
C VAL A 39 -20.70 7.60 -23.74
N GLN A 40 -21.52 8.58 -24.12
CA GLN A 40 -21.30 9.98 -23.75
C GLN A 40 -21.34 10.20 -22.23
N ASP A 41 -22.29 9.58 -21.51
CA ASP A 41 -22.35 9.69 -20.05
C ASP A 41 -21.12 9.07 -19.38
N ILE A 42 -20.68 7.88 -19.83
CA ILE A 42 -19.46 7.23 -19.34
C ILE A 42 -18.24 8.13 -19.58
N VAL A 43 -18.06 8.66 -20.78
CA VAL A 43 -16.92 9.53 -21.12
C VAL A 43 -16.95 10.79 -20.24
N ARG A 44 -18.11 11.46 -20.15
CA ARG A 44 -18.26 12.69 -19.37
C ARG A 44 -18.00 12.47 -17.88
N ARG A 45 -18.40 11.32 -17.34
CA ARG A 45 -18.19 10.95 -15.93
C ARG A 45 -16.84 10.31 -15.64
N SER A 46 -16.08 9.89 -16.65
CA SER A 46 -14.76 9.28 -16.47
C SER A 46 -13.60 10.22 -16.82
N TYR A 47 -13.87 11.29 -17.57
CA TYR A 47 -12.86 12.22 -18.07
C TYR A 47 -11.93 12.76 -16.97
N GLN A 48 -12.44 13.07 -15.78
CA GLN A 48 -11.62 13.57 -14.68
C GLN A 48 -10.58 12.55 -14.20
N TYR A 49 -10.89 11.25 -14.24
CA TYR A 49 -9.93 10.21 -13.88
C TYR A 49 -8.86 10.03 -14.96
N VAL A 50 -9.22 10.18 -16.23
CA VAL A 50 -8.25 10.17 -17.34
C VAL A 50 -7.34 11.40 -17.27
N ALA A 51 -7.90 12.58 -17.01
CA ALA A 51 -7.16 13.82 -16.89
C ALA A 51 -6.13 13.76 -15.76
N MET A 52 -6.53 13.26 -14.59
CA MET A 52 -5.61 13.08 -13.48
C MET A 52 -4.52 12.03 -13.79
N TYR A 53 -4.80 11.03 -14.65
CA TYR A 53 -3.87 9.94 -14.91
C TYR A 53 -2.80 10.47 -15.83
N ASN A 54 -3.20 11.28 -16.81
CA ASN A 54 -2.30 12.02 -17.67
C ASN A 54 -1.38 12.96 -16.88
N VAL A 55 -1.88 13.61 -15.82
CA VAL A 55 -1.04 14.43 -14.94
C VAL A 55 0.02 13.58 -14.24
N ASN A 56 -0.37 12.47 -13.60
CA ASN A 56 0.58 11.59 -12.90
C ASN A 56 1.56 10.91 -13.86
N ASN A 57 1.07 10.47 -15.02
CA ASN A 57 1.90 9.85 -16.05
C ASN A 57 2.94 10.84 -16.59
N LYS A 58 2.59 12.12 -16.77
CA LYS A 58 3.54 13.16 -17.14
C LYS A 58 4.61 13.37 -16.07
N PHE A 59 4.23 13.36 -14.78
CA PHE A 59 5.21 13.42 -13.69
C PHE A 59 6.14 12.21 -13.68
N ALA A 60 5.57 10.99 -13.80
CA ALA A 60 6.35 9.76 -13.88
C ALA A 60 7.35 9.81 -15.05
N GLN A 61 6.93 10.25 -16.24
CA GLN A 61 7.81 10.41 -17.41
C GLN A 61 8.98 11.37 -17.15
N VAL A 62 8.72 12.53 -16.55
CA VAL A 62 9.78 13.50 -16.19
C VAL A 62 10.76 12.92 -15.18
N GLN A 63 10.29 12.05 -14.29
CA GLN A 63 11.11 11.44 -13.25
C GLN A 63 11.95 10.25 -13.76
N GLY A 64 11.64 9.68 -14.93
CA GLY A 64 12.32 8.52 -15.51
C GLY A 64 11.44 7.28 -15.71
N GLY A 65 10.13 7.43 -15.51
CA GLY A 65 9.12 6.38 -15.63
C GLY A 65 8.46 6.04 -14.30
N TRP A 66 7.41 5.21 -14.36
CA TRP A 66 6.81 4.61 -13.17
C TRP A 66 7.84 3.73 -12.44
N ASN A 67 7.68 3.61 -11.12
CA ASN A 67 8.56 2.80 -10.26
C ASN A 67 10.04 3.23 -10.34
N THR A 68 10.28 4.54 -10.43
CA THR A 68 11.61 5.15 -10.28
C THR A 68 11.59 6.14 -9.11
N LEU A 69 12.77 6.61 -8.68
CA LEU A 69 12.91 7.63 -7.64
C LEU A 69 13.75 8.81 -8.13
N VAL A 70 13.37 10.01 -7.69
CA VAL A 70 14.15 11.22 -7.86
C VAL A 70 14.41 11.84 -6.50
N ALA A 71 15.68 12.03 -6.17
CA ALA A 71 16.14 12.72 -4.97
C ALA A 71 16.49 14.18 -5.28
N ASP A 72 15.55 15.09 -5.05
CA ASP A 72 15.77 16.53 -5.09
C ASP A 72 16.32 17.01 -3.74
N THR A 73 17.65 17.04 -3.66
CA THR A 73 18.38 17.51 -2.49
C THR A 73 18.78 18.98 -2.61
N ARG A 74 18.22 19.74 -3.57
CA ARG A 74 18.50 21.17 -3.69
C ARG A 74 17.44 21.96 -2.95
N LEU A 75 17.90 22.90 -2.13
CA LEU A 75 17.01 23.86 -1.49
C LEU A 75 16.52 24.87 -2.52
N LYS A 76 15.22 25.19 -2.44
CA LYS A 76 14.52 25.99 -3.43
C LYS A 76 14.51 27.42 -2.96
N ASP A 77 15.31 28.26 -3.62
CA ASP A 77 15.35 29.68 -3.31
C ASP A 77 14.19 30.45 -3.96
N HIS A 78 14.18 31.76 -3.71
CA HIS A 78 13.17 32.69 -4.22
C HIS A 78 13.21 32.89 -5.74
N THR A 79 14.23 32.36 -6.44
CA THR A 79 14.36 32.46 -7.90
C THR A 79 13.64 31.32 -8.63
N MET A 80 13.29 30.23 -7.93
CA MET A 80 12.58 29.10 -8.52
C MET A 80 11.15 29.48 -8.92
N ARG A 81 10.84 29.39 -10.22
CA ARG A 81 9.53 29.73 -10.80
C ARG A 81 8.66 28.52 -11.16
N THR A 82 9.20 27.31 -11.05
CA THR A 82 8.55 26.07 -11.51
C THR A 82 7.42 25.58 -10.61
N ILE A 83 7.37 26.02 -9.35
CA ILE A 83 6.35 25.63 -8.37
C ILE A 83 5.87 26.89 -7.65
N ALA A 84 4.55 27.07 -7.53
CA ALA A 84 3.98 28.14 -6.74
C ALA A 84 4.26 27.88 -5.25
N ARG A 85 5.02 28.77 -4.59
CA ARG A 85 5.45 28.69 -3.18
C ARG A 85 6.19 27.38 -2.87
N PRO A 86 7.43 27.23 -3.39
CA PRO A 86 8.21 26.04 -3.10
C PRO A 86 8.49 25.95 -1.59
N ASN A 87 8.30 24.76 -1.03
CA ASN A 87 8.76 24.48 0.31
C ASN A 87 10.30 24.44 0.31
N ASN A 88 10.93 25.31 1.11
CA ASN A 88 12.39 25.40 1.23
C ASN A 88 12.92 24.77 2.53
N ASP A 89 12.06 24.12 3.31
CA ASP A 89 12.45 23.59 4.63
C ASP A 89 12.95 22.14 4.55
N THR A 90 12.72 21.44 3.44
CA THR A 90 12.98 20.00 3.31
C THR A 90 13.48 19.60 1.92
N PHE A 91 14.40 18.63 1.88
CA PHE A 91 14.65 17.83 0.69
C PHE A 91 13.45 16.94 0.37
N TYR A 92 13.33 16.59 -0.91
CA TYR A 92 12.31 15.69 -1.43
C TYR A 92 12.96 14.48 -2.07
N VAL A 93 12.50 13.28 -1.70
CA VAL A 93 12.71 12.08 -2.50
C VAL A 93 11.33 11.59 -2.90
N SER A 94 11.05 11.48 -4.20
CA SER A 94 9.71 11.16 -4.69
C SER A 94 9.71 10.06 -5.74
N GLY A 95 8.66 9.26 -5.75
CA GLY A 95 8.36 8.22 -6.73
C GLY A 95 6.88 8.16 -7.06
N LEU A 96 6.56 8.08 -8.34
CA LEU A 96 5.24 7.64 -8.81
C LEU A 96 5.29 6.13 -9.01
N LEU A 97 4.47 5.41 -8.24
CA LEU A 97 4.48 3.96 -8.19
C LEU A 97 3.26 3.40 -8.92
N ASP A 98 3.49 2.34 -9.71
CA ASP A 98 2.47 1.48 -10.31
C ASP A 98 2.56 0.11 -9.66
N LEU A 99 1.52 -0.25 -8.90
CA LEU A 99 1.45 -1.44 -8.06
C LEU A 99 0.64 -2.57 -8.70
N ARG A 100 0.16 -2.42 -9.95
CA ARG A 100 -0.75 -3.40 -10.56
C ARG A 100 -0.09 -4.77 -10.75
N HIS A 101 1.15 -4.79 -11.22
CA HIS A 101 1.81 -6.03 -11.66
C HIS A 101 2.82 -6.60 -10.64
N ASP A 102 3.37 -5.77 -9.76
CA ASP A 102 4.41 -6.20 -8.81
C ASP A 102 4.42 -5.24 -7.61
N PRO A 103 4.54 -5.74 -6.36
CA PRO A 103 4.80 -4.88 -5.23
C PRO A 103 6.12 -4.12 -5.37
N VAL A 104 6.15 -2.91 -4.82
CA VAL A 104 7.32 -2.04 -4.84
C VAL A 104 7.92 -1.96 -3.44
N ILE A 105 9.22 -2.15 -3.34
CA ILE A 105 9.97 -2.07 -2.08
C ILE A 105 10.78 -0.77 -2.10
N LEU A 106 10.62 0.03 -1.03
CA LEU A 106 11.51 1.14 -0.75
C LEU A 106 12.56 0.70 0.27
N GLU A 107 13.83 0.84 -0.11
CA GLU A 107 14.95 0.65 0.79
C GLU A 107 15.34 2.00 1.38
N ILE A 108 15.18 2.12 2.69
CA ILE A 108 15.25 3.39 3.40
C ILE A 108 16.44 3.34 4.35
N PRO A 109 17.44 4.23 4.20
CA PRO A 109 18.55 4.29 5.13
C PRO A 109 18.12 4.92 6.46
N ALA A 110 18.96 4.78 7.48
CA ALA A 110 18.86 5.62 8.67
C ALA A 110 19.16 7.09 8.30
N PHE A 111 18.47 8.03 8.94
CA PHE A 111 18.64 9.45 8.71
C PHE A 111 19.16 10.18 9.95
N ASP A 112 20.20 10.98 9.78
CA ASP A 112 20.66 11.94 10.79
C ASP A 112 19.87 13.26 10.66
N SER A 113 18.54 13.17 10.78
CA SER A 113 17.66 14.33 10.67
C SER A 113 16.57 14.37 11.74
N LYS A 114 16.31 15.56 12.28
CA LYS A 114 15.20 15.80 13.23
C LYS A 114 13.81 15.54 12.63
N TYR A 115 13.68 15.66 11.31
CA TYR A 115 12.40 15.46 10.63
C TYR A 115 12.57 14.69 9.33
N VAL A 116 11.93 13.53 9.28
CA VAL A 116 11.70 12.74 8.08
C VAL A 116 10.28 12.20 8.13
N SER A 117 9.58 12.21 7.00
CA SER A 117 8.29 11.54 6.85
C SER A 117 8.18 10.92 5.47
N LEU A 118 7.72 9.67 5.41
CA LEU A 118 7.24 9.03 4.20
C LEU A 118 5.73 9.25 4.11
N MET A 119 5.31 9.91 3.05
CA MET A 119 3.90 10.12 2.72
C MET A 119 3.57 9.31 1.49
N ILE A 120 2.50 8.51 1.57
CA ILE A 120 1.97 7.76 0.44
C ILE A 120 0.58 8.32 0.14
N THR A 121 0.41 8.86 -1.06
CA THR A 121 -0.89 9.41 -1.51
C THR A 121 -1.42 8.57 -2.65
N GLY A 122 -2.59 7.99 -2.43
CA GLY A 122 -3.33 7.26 -3.45
C GLY A 122 -4.06 8.19 -4.41
N TYR A 123 -4.39 7.65 -5.56
CA TYR A 123 -5.17 8.32 -6.59
C TYR A 123 -6.60 8.68 -6.15
N ASP A 124 -7.11 7.92 -5.19
CA ASP A 124 -8.34 8.17 -4.44
C ASP A 124 -8.22 9.32 -3.42
N HIS A 125 -7.09 10.04 -3.43
CA HIS A 125 -6.77 11.19 -2.58
C HIS A 125 -6.62 10.86 -1.08
N TYR A 126 -6.57 9.58 -0.70
CA TYR A 126 -6.19 9.22 0.66
C TYR A 126 -4.69 9.40 0.86
N VAL A 127 -4.34 10.10 1.94
CA VAL A 127 -2.96 10.38 2.34
C VAL A 127 -2.65 9.57 3.59
N SER A 128 -1.62 8.72 3.49
CA SER A 128 -1.11 7.92 4.60
C SER A 128 0.33 8.33 4.92
N ILE A 129 0.69 8.29 6.21
CA ILE A 129 2.06 8.57 6.68
C ILE A 129 2.56 7.32 7.43
N PRO A 130 2.97 6.26 6.70
CA PRO A 130 3.38 5.00 7.30
C PRO A 130 4.66 5.09 8.14
N MET A 131 5.50 6.10 7.89
CA MET A 131 6.73 6.31 8.66
C MET A 131 6.99 7.80 8.90
N SER A 132 7.38 8.15 10.13
CA SER A 132 7.78 9.51 10.50
C SER A 132 8.74 9.51 11.69
N THR A 133 9.64 10.49 11.78
CA THR A 133 10.52 10.62 12.96
C THR A 133 9.73 10.76 14.27
N ARG A 134 8.50 11.30 14.21
CA ARG A 134 7.59 11.37 15.37
C ARG A 134 7.08 10.02 15.85
N GLN A 135 7.02 9.02 14.97
CA GLN A 135 6.67 7.64 15.30
C GLN A 135 7.90 6.84 15.78
N GLY A 136 9.09 7.44 15.78
CA GLY A 136 10.34 6.79 16.21
C GLY A 136 11.12 6.12 15.07
N ASP A 137 10.67 6.29 13.81
CA ASP A 137 11.27 5.67 12.64
C ASP A 137 12.59 6.33 12.21
N PHE A 138 13.25 5.73 11.21
CA PHE A 138 14.47 6.21 10.54
C PHE A 138 15.75 6.21 11.38
N ARG A 139 15.75 5.53 12.54
CA ARG A 139 16.95 5.34 13.37
C ARG A 139 17.86 4.23 12.86
N THR A 140 17.27 3.25 12.18
CA THR A 140 17.95 2.13 11.53
C THR A 140 17.48 2.04 10.08
N PRO A 141 18.27 1.45 9.18
CA PRO A 141 17.78 1.13 7.84
C PRO A 141 16.55 0.20 7.92
N GLU A 142 15.57 0.43 7.06
CA GLU A 142 14.35 -0.37 6.96
C GLU A 142 13.91 -0.54 5.50
N ARG A 143 13.24 -1.65 5.21
CA ARG A 143 12.60 -1.94 3.93
C ARG A 143 11.09 -2.00 4.11
N ILE A 144 10.38 -1.17 3.35
CA ILE A 144 8.92 -1.17 3.30
C ILE A 144 8.45 -1.65 1.94
N LEU A 145 7.60 -2.68 1.93
CA LEU A 145 6.95 -3.19 0.72
C LEU A 145 5.54 -2.59 0.62
N ILE A 146 5.28 -1.98 -0.53
CA ILE A 146 4.05 -1.30 -0.89
C ILE A 146 3.34 -2.15 -1.94
N TYR A 147 2.07 -2.46 -1.71
CA TYR A 147 1.20 -3.21 -2.61
C TYR A 147 -0.22 -2.64 -2.54
N SER A 148 -1.13 -3.05 -3.43
CA SER A 148 -2.56 -2.79 -3.28
C SER A 148 -3.31 -4.12 -3.23
N ALA A 149 -4.57 -4.10 -2.79
CA ALA A 149 -5.44 -5.28 -2.84
C ALA A 149 -5.66 -5.87 -4.26
N ARG A 150 -5.21 -5.17 -5.31
CA ARG A 150 -5.31 -5.57 -6.72
C ARG A 150 -3.96 -5.90 -7.34
N THR A 151 -2.87 -5.89 -6.56
CA THR A 151 -1.55 -6.28 -7.06
C THR A 151 -1.58 -7.75 -7.48
N GLU A 152 -1.21 -8.02 -8.73
CA GLU A 152 -1.24 -9.35 -9.30
C GLU A 152 -0.32 -10.32 -8.53
N GLY A 153 -0.88 -11.45 -8.08
CA GLY A 153 -0.11 -12.54 -7.49
C GLY A 153 0.50 -12.24 -6.12
N TYR A 154 0.01 -11.23 -5.41
CA TYR A 154 0.47 -10.89 -4.05
C TYR A 154 -0.71 -10.47 -3.16
N ASP A 155 -0.90 -11.18 -2.05
CA ASP A 155 -2.06 -11.00 -1.16
C ASP A 155 -1.67 -10.39 0.20
N GLY A 156 -0.47 -9.80 0.29
CA GLY A 156 0.02 -9.18 1.52
C GLY A 156 0.71 -10.16 2.49
N GLU A 157 1.16 -11.32 2.01
CA GLU A 157 1.91 -12.26 2.83
C GLU A 157 3.29 -11.71 3.26
N PRO A 158 3.80 -12.01 4.47
CA PRO A 158 5.13 -11.58 4.89
C PRO A 158 6.24 -12.06 3.94
N VAL A 159 7.17 -11.16 3.62
CA VAL A 159 8.34 -11.46 2.77
C VAL A 159 9.62 -11.38 3.60
N GLU A 160 10.51 -12.37 3.45
CA GLU A 160 11.80 -12.39 4.14
C GLU A 160 12.64 -11.16 3.78
N GLY A 161 13.20 -10.49 4.79
CA GLY A 161 14.02 -9.29 4.60
C GLY A 161 13.22 -8.01 4.34
N ILE A 162 11.89 -8.04 4.50
CA ILE A 162 11.03 -6.86 4.52
C ILE A 162 10.59 -6.57 5.95
N ASP A 163 10.79 -5.34 6.41
CA ASP A 163 10.49 -4.93 7.78
C ASP A 163 9.03 -4.53 7.94
N ARG A 164 8.42 -3.93 6.89
CA ARG A 164 7.05 -3.44 6.91
C ARG A 164 6.30 -3.72 5.63
N LEU A 165 5.01 -4.00 5.77
CA LEU A 165 4.05 -4.07 4.67
C LEU A 165 3.13 -2.85 4.74
N PHE A 166 2.83 -2.27 3.59
CA PHE A 166 1.85 -1.19 3.46
C PHE A 166 0.91 -1.48 2.29
N GLU A 167 -0.37 -1.71 2.62
CA GLU A 167 -1.43 -1.83 1.63
C GLU A 167 -1.94 -0.44 1.24
N ALA A 168 -1.65 -0.04 0.01
CA ALA A 168 -2.19 1.15 -0.61
C ALA A 168 -3.64 0.96 -1.03
N THR A 169 -4.43 2.01 -0.88
CA THR A 169 -5.84 2.04 -1.26
C THR A 169 -6.04 2.08 -2.79
N GLY A 170 -5.06 2.62 -3.52
CA GLY A 170 -5.03 2.72 -4.99
C GLY A 170 -3.82 2.03 -5.62
N ASP A 171 -3.92 1.72 -6.92
CA ASP A 171 -2.86 1.02 -7.66
C ASP A 171 -1.76 1.97 -8.14
N PHE A 172 -2.12 3.24 -8.33
CA PHE A 172 -1.18 4.31 -8.62
C PHE A 172 -1.04 5.19 -7.38
N VAL A 173 0.17 5.27 -6.84
CA VAL A 173 0.45 6.07 -5.64
C VAL A 173 1.65 6.96 -5.85
N SER A 174 1.70 8.07 -5.14
CA SER A 174 2.93 8.84 -4.97
C SER A 174 3.54 8.52 -3.61
N ALA A 175 4.80 8.12 -3.60
CA ALA A 175 5.60 7.97 -2.39
C ALA A 175 6.55 9.17 -2.30
N VAL A 176 6.43 9.96 -1.23
CA VAL A 176 7.20 11.20 -1.06
C VAL A 176 7.82 11.24 0.33
N PHE A 177 9.15 11.28 0.37
CA PHE A 177 9.91 11.65 1.55
C PHE A 177 10.04 13.16 1.62
N ARG A 178 9.82 13.70 2.82
CA ARG A 178 10.26 15.05 3.20
C ARG A 178 11.32 14.91 4.27
N ILE A 179 12.50 15.47 4.03
CA ILE A 179 13.68 15.30 4.89
C ILE A 179 14.22 16.68 5.26
N MET A 180 14.27 17.02 6.53
CA MET A 180 14.88 18.28 6.98
C MET A 180 16.40 18.22 6.77
N PRO A 181 17.00 19.22 6.10
CA PRO A 181 18.39 19.17 5.65
C PRO A 181 19.40 19.60 6.72
N HIS A 182 18.98 20.34 7.76
CA HIS A 182 19.87 21.02 8.72
C HIS A 182 20.86 21.97 8.03
N ALA A 183 20.33 22.90 7.22
CA ALA A 183 21.12 23.78 6.36
C ALA A 183 22.21 24.59 7.09
N ASN A 184 22.03 24.87 8.38
CA ASN A 184 22.98 25.61 9.22
C ASN A 184 24.09 24.72 9.83
N GLU A 185 24.07 23.40 9.59
CA GLU A 185 25.03 22.42 10.10
C GLU A 185 25.72 21.73 8.91
N PRO A 186 26.80 22.29 8.31
CA PRO A 186 27.31 21.87 7.00
C PRO A 186 27.66 20.38 6.87
N GLU A 187 28.29 19.80 7.91
CA GLU A 187 28.62 18.38 7.91
C GLU A 187 27.37 17.49 7.97
N ARG A 188 26.39 17.89 8.77
CA ARG A 188 25.11 17.18 8.90
C ARG A 188 24.30 17.28 7.62
N LEU A 189 24.29 18.46 7.01
CA LEU A 189 23.69 18.71 5.70
C LEU A 189 24.26 17.77 4.63
N ALA A 190 25.58 17.61 4.59
CA ALA A 190 26.25 16.70 3.65
C ALA A 190 25.83 15.24 3.90
N ARG A 191 25.82 14.78 5.16
CA ARG A 191 25.36 13.43 5.52
C ARG A 191 23.91 13.18 5.14
N VAL A 192 23.01 14.11 5.47
CA VAL A 192 21.57 13.98 5.15
C VAL A 192 21.32 13.98 3.65
N ARG A 193 22.07 14.78 2.88
CA ARG A 193 22.03 14.78 1.42
C ARG A 193 22.40 13.41 0.86
N GLU A 194 23.49 12.83 1.34
CA GLU A 194 23.93 11.51 0.92
C GLU A 194 22.91 10.42 1.31
N GLN A 195 22.39 10.47 2.54
CA GLN A 195 21.33 9.56 2.99
C GLN A 195 20.08 9.66 2.10
N ALA A 196 19.67 10.87 1.72
CA ALA A 196 18.53 11.05 0.81
C ALA A 196 18.78 10.43 -0.58
N GLN A 197 20.02 10.48 -1.08
CA GLN A 197 20.41 9.86 -2.35
C GLN A 197 20.50 8.33 -2.29
N ARG A 198 20.66 7.76 -1.10
CA ARG A 198 20.72 6.31 -0.87
C ARG A 198 19.35 5.65 -0.75
N VAL A 199 18.25 6.41 -0.73
CA VAL A 199 16.90 5.83 -0.81
C VAL A 199 16.77 5.13 -2.15
N ALA A 200 16.48 3.84 -2.11
CA ALA A 200 16.36 3.02 -3.32
C ALA A 200 14.95 2.46 -3.47
N LEU A 201 14.62 2.09 -4.70
CA LEU A 201 13.38 1.45 -5.07
C LEU A 201 13.72 0.20 -5.88
N VAL A 202 13.19 -0.93 -5.45
CA VAL A 202 13.26 -2.20 -6.17
C VAL A 202 11.88 -2.83 -6.21
N THR A 203 11.62 -3.69 -7.19
CA THR A 203 10.37 -4.45 -7.21
C THR A 203 10.56 -5.81 -6.54
N LEU A 204 9.49 -6.42 -6.06
CA LEU A 204 9.56 -7.71 -5.39
C LEU A 204 10.08 -8.81 -6.33
N SER A 205 9.64 -8.83 -7.59
CA SER A 205 10.15 -9.78 -8.59
C SER A 205 11.66 -9.63 -8.82
N THR A 206 12.18 -8.40 -8.87
CA THR A 206 13.61 -8.13 -9.02
C THR A 206 14.41 -8.63 -7.81
N THR A 207 13.87 -8.42 -6.61
CA THR A 207 14.48 -8.86 -5.34
C THR A 207 14.50 -10.37 -5.20
N ARG A 208 13.42 -11.07 -5.59
CA ARG A 208 13.37 -12.54 -5.58
C ARG A 208 14.37 -13.17 -6.55
N ARG A 209 14.71 -12.48 -7.64
CA ARG A 209 15.75 -12.94 -8.60
C ARG A 209 17.17 -12.78 -8.07
N SER A 210 17.42 -11.80 -7.20
CA SER A 210 18.75 -11.54 -6.61
C SER A 210 18.99 -12.30 -5.30
N MET A 211 17.93 -12.79 -4.64
CA MET A 211 18.04 -13.73 -3.53
C MET A 211 18.52 -15.10 -4.07
N PRO A 212 19.63 -15.68 -3.56
CA PRO A 212 20.02 -17.02 -3.95
C PRO A 212 18.89 -17.98 -3.59
N THR A 213 18.35 -18.67 -4.59
CA THR A 213 17.32 -19.69 -4.38
C THR A 213 17.91 -20.69 -3.39
N MET A 214 17.41 -20.73 -2.16
CA MET A 214 17.74 -21.82 -1.25
C MET A 214 17.16 -23.09 -1.87
N ARG A 215 17.97 -23.78 -2.67
CA ARG A 215 17.79 -25.19 -2.94
C ARG A 215 17.70 -25.82 -1.56
N THR A 216 16.51 -26.28 -1.20
CA THR A 216 16.32 -27.12 -0.03
C THR A 216 17.03 -28.44 -0.34
N THR A 217 18.35 -28.45 -0.17
CA THR A 217 19.11 -29.68 -0.16
C THR A 217 18.64 -30.38 1.10
N ARG A 218 17.68 -31.31 0.95
CA ARG A 218 17.40 -32.30 1.98
C ARG A 218 18.69 -33.04 2.21
N GLN A 219 19.48 -32.59 3.18
CA GLN A 219 20.66 -33.29 3.62
C GLN A 219 20.16 -34.50 4.41
N CYS A 220 19.83 -35.56 3.68
CA CYS A 220 19.51 -36.85 4.25
C CYS A 220 20.84 -37.44 4.75
N SER A 221 21.20 -37.14 6.00
CA SER A 221 22.32 -37.81 6.64
C SER A 221 21.94 -39.28 6.85
N ARG A 222 22.54 -40.17 6.04
CA ARG A 222 22.51 -41.60 6.33
C ARG A 222 23.39 -41.83 7.56
N ARG A 223 22.78 -41.87 8.74
CA ARG A 223 23.38 -42.54 9.90
C ARG A 223 23.27 -44.04 9.65
N THR A 224 24.38 -44.68 9.31
CA THR A 224 24.51 -46.14 9.39
C THR A 224 24.60 -46.53 10.86
N SER A 225 23.49 -46.96 11.46
CA SER A 225 23.53 -47.71 12.71
C SER A 225 23.88 -49.16 12.39
N ARG A 226 25.00 -49.66 12.92
CA ARG A 226 25.17 -51.10 13.15
C ARG A 226 24.05 -51.53 14.10
N LEU A 227 23.28 -52.53 13.70
CA LEU A 227 22.03 -53.06 14.27
C LEU A 227 20.78 -52.57 13.51
N GLY A 228 20.17 -53.52 12.81
CA GLY A 228 19.05 -53.30 11.90
C GLY A 228 17.76 -52.92 12.63
N SER A 229 17.30 -51.69 12.41
CA SER A 229 15.90 -51.34 12.12
C SER A 229 15.84 -49.85 11.77
N SER A 230 15.37 -49.50 10.57
CA SER A 230 15.25 -48.11 10.13
C SER A 230 13.86 -47.57 10.48
N ARG A 231 13.78 -46.62 11.42
CA ARG A 231 12.69 -45.64 11.49
C ARG A 231 13.27 -44.25 11.30
N ALA A 232 12.84 -43.57 10.24
CA ALA A 232 13.16 -42.18 10.01
C ALA A 232 12.29 -41.32 10.95
N SER A 233 12.89 -40.67 11.94
CA SER A 233 12.22 -39.64 12.74
C SER A 233 12.67 -38.26 12.27
N CYS A 234 11.77 -37.50 11.65
CA CYS A 234 11.96 -36.07 11.40
C CYS A 234 11.51 -35.29 12.65
N THR A 235 12.45 -34.81 13.46
CA THR A 235 12.15 -33.90 14.58
C THR A 235 12.29 -32.45 14.12
N THR A 236 11.16 -31.72 14.12
CA THR A 236 11.12 -30.27 13.94
C THR A 236 11.65 -29.57 15.21
N PRO A 237 12.52 -28.55 15.13
CA PRO A 237 12.92 -27.80 16.31
C PRO A 237 11.73 -27.03 16.89
N ARG A 238 11.45 -27.25 18.17
CA ARG A 238 10.37 -26.57 18.90
C ARG A 238 10.79 -25.13 19.19
N ARG A 239 10.09 -24.16 18.61
CA ARG A 239 10.29 -22.72 18.84
C ARG A 239 9.90 -22.38 20.28
N SER A 240 10.83 -21.87 21.08
CA SER A 240 10.58 -21.35 22.44
C SER A 240 9.79 -20.05 22.35
N GLN A 241 8.57 -20.02 22.89
CA GLN A 241 7.78 -18.79 23.07
C GLN A 241 8.25 -18.04 24.33
N PRO A 242 8.47 -16.71 24.28
CA PRO A 242 8.60 -15.90 25.48
C PRO A 242 7.23 -15.59 26.11
N SER A 243 7.17 -15.68 27.44
CA SER A 243 6.00 -15.41 28.29
C SER A 243 5.57 -13.94 28.26
N MET A 244 4.26 -13.69 28.09
CA MET A 244 3.66 -12.36 28.28
C MET A 244 3.62 -11.97 29.76
N ALA A 245 4.30 -10.87 30.11
CA ALA A 245 4.12 -10.18 31.39
C ALA A 245 2.88 -9.27 31.32
N ARG A 246 1.97 -9.44 32.29
CA ARG A 246 0.77 -8.60 32.47
C ARG A 246 1.17 -7.29 33.16
N GLY A 247 1.13 -6.18 32.43
CA GLY A 247 1.26 -4.83 32.97
C GLY A 247 -0.10 -4.16 33.15
N SER A 248 -0.45 -3.85 34.39
CA SER A 248 -1.66 -3.14 34.81
C SER A 248 -1.60 -1.65 34.47
N GLY A 249 -2.46 -1.18 33.56
CA GLY A 249 -2.69 0.24 33.28
C GLY A 249 -4.18 0.50 33.09
N ARG A 250 -4.76 1.39 33.91
CA ARG A 250 -6.17 1.79 33.85
C ARG A 250 -6.50 2.47 32.50
N PRO A 251 -7.65 2.20 31.87
CA PRO A 251 -8.06 2.89 30.66
C PRO A 251 -8.52 4.34 30.99
N PRO A 252 -8.21 5.34 30.13
CA PRO A 252 -8.77 6.67 30.30
C PRO A 252 -10.28 6.67 29.98
N ARG A 253 -10.99 7.55 30.71
CA ARG A 253 -12.46 7.62 30.78
C ARG A 253 -13.11 7.90 29.41
N ARG A 254 -14.21 7.19 29.13
CA ARG A 254 -15.12 7.43 28.00
C ARG A 254 -15.66 8.87 28.04
N CYS A 255 -15.48 9.63 26.95
CA CYS A 255 -16.36 10.75 26.62
C CYS A 255 -17.66 10.19 26.00
N ARG A 256 -18.80 10.52 26.60
CA ARG A 256 -20.13 10.26 26.03
C ARG A 256 -20.48 11.38 25.04
N GLY A 257 -21.03 11.00 23.89
CA GLY A 257 -21.82 11.87 23.01
C GLY A 257 -21.01 12.70 22.01
N SER A 258 -21.45 12.67 20.74
CA SER A 258 -20.91 13.35 19.55
C SER A 258 -19.57 12.84 18.99
N GLY A 259 -19.62 12.37 17.74
CA GLY A 259 -18.52 11.70 17.06
C GLY A 259 -17.39 12.65 16.67
N TRP A 260 -16.19 12.09 16.53
CA TRP A 260 -14.93 12.75 16.18
C TRP A 260 -14.90 13.46 14.80
N LYS A 261 -16.01 13.49 14.07
CA LYS A 261 -16.09 14.01 12.69
C LYS A 261 -16.31 15.53 12.57
N GLU A 262 -16.59 16.27 13.65
CA GLU A 262 -17.04 17.67 13.53
C GLU A 262 -16.08 18.76 14.05
N CYS A 263 -14.95 18.41 14.68
CA CYS A 263 -14.07 19.43 15.27
C CYS A 263 -12.99 20.02 14.34
N TRP A 264 -12.76 19.49 13.14
CA TRP A 264 -11.64 19.93 12.28
C TRP A 264 -12.04 20.64 10.98
N THR A 265 -13.30 20.56 10.56
CA THR A 265 -13.73 21.00 9.23
C THR A 265 -14.09 22.49 9.11
N ASN A 266 -14.24 23.24 10.21
CA ASN A 266 -14.83 24.59 10.16
C ASN A 266 -13.89 25.79 10.38
N ARG A 267 -12.56 25.62 10.37
CA ARG A 267 -11.61 26.74 10.57
C ARG A 267 -10.74 27.11 9.37
N ILE A 268 -10.83 26.40 8.25
CA ILE A 268 -9.96 26.65 7.07
C ILE A 268 -10.72 27.39 5.93
N TRP A 269 -12.05 27.51 6.00
CA TRP A 269 -12.88 28.00 4.89
C TRP A 269 -13.77 29.22 5.18
N ARG A 270 -13.34 30.10 6.09
CA ARG A 270 -13.86 31.48 6.13
C ARG A 270 -12.69 32.45 6.22
N GLY A 271 -12.26 32.92 5.06
CA GLY A 271 -11.40 34.09 4.94
C GLY A 271 -12.08 35.28 5.60
N SER A 272 -11.57 35.71 6.75
CA SER A 272 -11.94 37.00 7.31
C SER A 272 -11.12 38.08 6.60
N SER A 273 -11.71 38.66 5.57
CA SER A 273 -11.39 40.01 5.12
C SER A 273 -11.60 40.97 6.29
N ARG A 274 -10.52 41.34 6.99
CA ARG A 274 -10.48 42.55 7.80
C ARG A 274 -9.28 43.36 7.36
N SER A 275 -9.58 44.41 6.61
CA SER A 275 -8.69 45.53 6.30
C SER A 275 -8.09 46.08 7.59
N CYS A 276 -6.76 46.07 7.69
CA CYS A 276 -6.05 46.80 8.74
C CYS A 276 -5.97 48.27 8.29
N SER A 277 -6.95 49.10 8.66
CA SER A 277 -6.87 50.54 8.50
C SER A 277 -6.05 51.13 9.64
N SER A 278 -4.96 51.82 9.28
CA SER A 278 -4.10 52.55 10.21
C SER A 278 -4.84 53.78 10.76
N ARG A 279 -5.38 53.69 11.98
CA ARG A 279 -5.75 54.88 12.75
C ARG A 279 -4.48 55.50 13.35
N ARG A 280 -3.95 56.53 12.67
CA ARG A 280 -3.10 57.54 13.31
C ARG A 280 -3.96 58.32 14.30
N GLY A 281 -3.65 58.22 15.59
CA GLY A 281 -4.17 59.13 16.61
C GLY A 281 -3.56 60.51 16.40
N ARG A 282 -4.41 61.54 16.26
CA ARG A 282 -4.00 62.94 16.44
C ARG A 282 -3.75 63.18 17.92
N ARG A 283 -2.55 63.68 18.24
CA ARG A 283 -2.34 64.60 19.36
C ARG A 283 -2.52 66.01 18.80
N THR A 284 -3.16 66.85 19.63
CA THR A 284 -3.54 68.28 19.45
C THR A 284 -4.49 68.58 18.32
#